data_AF-A0A2P5HF92-F1
#
_entry.id   AF-A0A2P5HF92-F1
#
_cell.length_a   1.000
_cell.length_b   1.000
_cell.length_c   1.000
_cell.angle_alpha   90.00
_cell.angle_beta   90.00
_cell.angle_gamma   90.00
#
_symmetry.space_group_name_H-M   'P 1'
#
loop_
_entity.id
_entity.type
_entity.pdbx_description
1 polymer ?
#
loop_
_entity_poly.entity_id
_entity_poly.type
_entity_poly.pdbx_seq_one_letter_code
_entity_poly.pdbx_strand_id
1 'polypeptide(L)'
;MAAESIGGDGLVQAHVALAALVEDPEQFDQARDRRFSEPPPSYRTRPGTPTQPARPVLENDPLTEYIKRKDQLRLNWMASSAPDQFMTQHREEIVRIEQKNECAGVGRGPGHLADDRVKERWVKQGIWDFKWYESNLERWGDEVLDTPLLDAVWLHEAPPEADNSDNEEEEEGLPLSVIFGPKKPPKTEEEVRQSAERRAERRRRREVTRPIHQFNYQVSQERERLVEEVRARQAPDDSFARCCPPDISTQAYNIVKDRWISRRIWVDKWGVLPGMTWLHERKFDELALEELGPRPPPRAAPARQRVFHFDSSRGFP
;
A
#
# COMPACT_ATOMS: atom_id res chain seq x y z
N MET A 1 -0.85 -31.77 16.64
CA MET A 1 -1.17 -30.44 16.07
C MET A 1 -2.66 -30.23 16.23
N ALA A 2 -3.05 -29.51 17.28
CA ALA A 2 -4.42 -29.10 17.55
C ALA A 2 -4.41 -27.58 17.69
N ALA A 3 -5.20 -26.90 16.86
CA ALA A 3 -5.41 -25.47 16.95
C ALA A 3 -6.40 -25.21 18.08
N GLU A 4 -5.96 -24.49 19.11
CA GLU A 4 -6.84 -24.01 20.18
C GLU A 4 -7.76 -22.93 19.61
N SER A 5 -9.05 -23.25 19.62
CA SER A 5 -10.13 -22.31 19.31
C SER A 5 -10.32 -21.38 20.51
N ILE A 6 -9.79 -20.17 20.42
CA ILE A 6 -10.09 -19.08 21.36
C ILE A 6 -11.48 -18.55 20.98
N GLY A 7 -12.51 -19.30 21.37
CA GLY A 7 -13.91 -18.93 21.21
C GLY A 7 -14.35 -17.96 22.31
N GLY A 8 -15.09 -16.92 21.94
CA GLY A 8 -15.61 -15.87 22.82
C GLY A 8 -16.71 -16.30 23.80
N ASP A 9 -16.56 -17.47 24.44
CA ASP A 9 -17.51 -18.03 25.41
C ASP A 9 -17.29 -17.57 26.85
N GLY A 10 -16.18 -16.88 27.13
CA GLY A 10 -15.81 -16.48 28.49
C GLY A 10 -16.86 -15.60 29.19
N LEU A 11 -17.60 -14.77 28.43
CA LEU A 11 -18.64 -13.92 28.99
C LEU A 11 -19.91 -14.73 29.35
N VAL A 12 -20.28 -15.70 28.50
CA VAL A 12 -21.43 -16.58 28.75
C VAL A 12 -21.13 -17.49 29.94
N GLN A 13 -19.91 -18.01 30.03
CA GLN A 13 -19.47 -18.83 31.15
C GLN A 13 -19.44 -18.05 32.47
N ALA A 14 -19.01 -16.78 32.45
CA ALA A 14 -19.05 -15.91 33.62
C ALA A 14 -20.50 -15.61 34.06
N HIS A 15 -21.42 -15.36 33.12
CA HIS A 15 -22.83 -15.15 33.44
C HIS A 15 -23.50 -16.40 34.03
N VAL A 16 -23.21 -17.59 33.49
CA VAL A 16 -23.71 -18.87 34.03
C VAL A 16 -23.14 -19.13 35.43
N ALA A 17 -21.84 -18.87 35.65
CA ALA A 17 -21.22 -19.04 36.96
C ALA A 17 -21.79 -18.05 38.01
N LEU A 18 -22.09 -16.81 37.61
CA LEU A 18 -22.72 -15.82 38.48
C LEU A 18 -24.19 -16.15 38.79
N ALA A 19 -24.94 -16.69 37.83
CA ALA A 19 -26.31 -17.15 38.08
C ALA A 19 -26.34 -18.33 39.05
N ALA A 20 -25.42 -19.30 38.90
CA ALA A 20 -25.29 -20.43 39.82
C ALA A 20 -24.95 -20.00 41.26
N LEU A 21 -24.17 -18.93 41.43
CA LEU A 21 -23.84 -18.35 42.74
C LEU A 21 -25.05 -17.70 43.44
N VAL A 22 -26.03 -17.21 42.68
CA VAL A 22 -27.25 -16.61 43.25
C VAL A 22 -28.24 -17.70 43.70
N GLU A 23 -28.26 -18.84 43.00
CA GLU A 23 -29.19 -19.93 43.31
C GLU A 23 -28.76 -20.79 44.50
N ASP A 24 -27.45 -20.95 44.75
CA ASP A 24 -26.95 -21.78 45.86
C ASP A 24 -25.77 -21.11 46.60
N PRO A 25 -26.05 -20.15 47.50
CA PRO A 25 -25.02 -19.45 48.27
C PRO A 25 -24.29 -20.36 49.28
N GLU A 26 -24.92 -21.44 49.73
CA GLU A 26 -24.30 -22.38 50.67
C GLU A 26 -23.18 -23.19 50.03
N GLN A 27 -23.29 -23.48 48.72
CA GLN A 27 -22.21 -24.12 47.97
C GLN A 27 -20.93 -23.27 47.96
N PHE A 28 -21.08 -21.94 47.89
CA PHE A 28 -19.93 -21.03 47.91
C PHE A 28 -19.24 -21.03 49.28
N ASP A 29 -20.01 -21.00 50.37
CA ASP A 29 -19.44 -21.07 51.71
C ASP A 29 -18.79 -22.43 51.98
N GLN A 30 -19.37 -23.54 51.52
CA GLN A 30 -18.71 -24.86 51.60
C GLN A 30 -17.43 -24.94 50.76
N ALA A 31 -17.41 -24.33 49.58
CA ALA A 31 -16.22 -24.28 48.74
C ALA A 31 -15.12 -23.38 49.35
N ARG A 32 -15.52 -22.25 49.95
CA ARG A 32 -14.64 -21.34 50.68
C ARG A 32 -14.04 -22.05 51.89
N ASP A 33 -14.86 -22.71 52.70
CA ASP A 33 -14.39 -23.45 53.86
C ASP A 33 -13.45 -24.57 53.46
N ARG A 34 -13.74 -25.35 52.42
CA ARG A 34 -12.78 -26.37 51.92
C ARG A 34 -11.45 -25.77 51.49
N ARG A 35 -11.47 -24.61 50.82
CA ARG A 35 -10.26 -23.98 50.27
C ARG A 35 -9.38 -23.33 51.33
N PHE A 36 -9.98 -22.81 52.41
CA PHE A 36 -9.27 -22.08 53.45
C PHE A 36 -9.09 -22.86 54.76
N SER A 37 -9.72 -24.04 54.89
CA SER A 37 -9.46 -24.96 56.00
C SER A 37 -8.19 -25.79 55.80
N GLU A 38 -7.69 -25.90 54.57
CA GLU A 38 -6.39 -26.52 54.33
C GLU A 38 -5.28 -25.53 54.74
N PRO A 39 -4.37 -25.92 55.65
CA PRO A 39 -3.25 -25.08 56.01
C PRO A 39 -2.43 -24.78 54.75
N PRO A 40 -1.93 -23.53 54.59
CA PRO A 40 -1.19 -23.15 53.40
C PRO A 40 -0.04 -24.13 53.18
N PRO A 41 0.22 -24.55 51.93
CA PRO A 41 1.28 -25.50 51.64
C PRO A 41 2.59 -24.99 52.22
N SER A 42 3.28 -25.84 52.96
CA SER A 42 4.58 -25.54 53.57
C SER A 42 5.47 -24.90 52.51
N TYR A 43 5.85 -23.63 52.72
CA TYR A 43 6.79 -22.88 51.88
C TYR A 43 8.13 -23.62 51.87
N ARG A 44 8.29 -24.61 50.99
CA ARG A 44 9.62 -25.06 50.60
C ARG A 44 10.19 -23.95 49.74
N THR A 45 11.23 -23.32 50.25
CA THR A 45 12.16 -22.45 49.54
C THR A 45 12.74 -23.21 48.35
N ARG A 46 11.97 -23.24 47.26
CA ARG A 46 12.46 -23.57 45.93
C ARG A 46 13.42 -22.42 45.55
N PRO A 47 14.62 -22.70 45.00
CA PRO A 47 15.49 -21.67 44.46
C PRO A 47 14.70 -20.88 43.42
N GLY A 48 14.23 -19.69 43.82
CA GLY A 48 13.36 -18.87 43.02
C GLY A 48 14.15 -18.34 41.84
N THR A 49 13.73 -18.69 40.63
CA THR A 49 13.93 -17.83 39.47
C THR A 49 13.40 -16.45 39.89
N PRO A 50 14.22 -15.39 39.85
CA PRO A 50 13.79 -14.08 40.32
C PRO A 50 12.61 -13.64 39.47
N THR A 51 11.42 -13.59 40.08
CA THR A 51 10.27 -12.89 39.53
C THR A 51 10.65 -11.42 39.50
N GLN A 52 11.27 -10.99 38.40
CA GLN A 52 11.36 -9.57 38.11
C GLN A 52 9.93 -9.01 38.18
N PRO A 53 9.71 -7.86 38.83
CA PRO A 53 8.42 -7.20 38.75
C PRO A 53 8.10 -7.06 37.27
N ALA A 54 6.91 -7.52 36.87
CA ALA A 54 6.42 -7.34 35.52
C ALA A 54 6.62 -5.86 35.19
N ARG A 55 7.60 -5.57 34.32
CA ARG A 55 7.72 -4.23 33.75
C ARG A 55 6.34 -3.95 33.20
N PRO A 56 5.68 -2.83 33.58
CA PRO A 56 4.42 -2.48 32.96
C PRO A 56 4.71 -2.51 31.46
N VAL A 57 4.08 -3.46 30.76
CA VAL A 57 4.14 -3.52 29.31
C VAL A 57 3.60 -2.16 28.92
N LEU A 58 4.51 -1.32 28.42
CA LEU A 58 4.27 0.07 28.09
C LEU A 58 3.53 0.03 26.76
N GLU A 59 2.33 -0.54 26.79
CA GLU A 59 1.72 -1.18 25.62
C GLU A 59 1.20 -0.14 24.61
N ASN A 60 1.08 1.13 25.02
CA ASN A 60 0.60 2.20 24.15
C ASN A 60 1.36 3.50 24.44
N ASP A 61 2.64 3.56 24.09
CA ASP A 61 3.32 4.86 23.93
C ASP A 61 2.72 5.60 22.72
N PRO A 62 2.06 6.76 22.89
CA PRO A 62 1.41 7.47 21.77
C PRO A 62 2.36 7.79 20.61
N LEU A 63 3.65 7.99 20.91
CA LEU A 63 4.66 8.22 19.88
C LEU A 63 4.94 6.95 19.07
N THR A 64 5.00 5.79 19.70
CA THR A 64 5.18 4.50 19.02
C THR A 64 3.99 4.19 18.11
N GLU A 65 2.76 4.43 18.56
CA GLU A 65 1.56 4.25 17.74
C GLU A 65 1.52 5.23 16.56
N TYR A 66 1.88 6.50 16.80
CA TYR A 66 2.03 7.50 15.74
C TYR A 66 3.06 7.08 14.68
N ILE A 67 4.24 6.58 15.09
CA ILE A 67 5.27 6.10 14.16
C ILE A 67 4.73 4.94 13.32
N LYS A 68 4.12 3.94 13.95
CA LYS A 68 3.51 2.80 13.23
C LYS A 68 2.46 3.25 12.21
N ARG A 69 1.57 4.18 12.59
CA ARG A 69 0.56 4.73 11.68
C ARG A 69 1.19 5.56 10.55
N LYS A 70 2.25 6.32 10.83
CA LYS A 70 3.01 7.07 9.83
C LYS A 70 3.72 6.16 8.82
N ASP A 71 4.32 5.07 9.28
CA ASP A 71 4.95 4.07 8.42
C ASP A 71 3.90 3.36 7.55
N GLN A 72 2.75 3.02 8.14
CA GLN A 72 1.62 2.45 7.40
C GLN A 72 1.09 3.41 6.33
N LEU A 73 0.97 4.71 6.64
CA LEU A 73 0.60 5.73 5.67
C LEU A 73 1.65 5.86 4.56
N ARG A 74 2.94 5.76 4.90
CA ARG A 74 4.03 5.79 3.91
C ARG A 74 3.95 4.61 2.95
N LEU A 75 3.67 3.41 3.45
CA LEU A 75 3.47 2.24 2.60
C LEU A 75 2.27 2.41 1.66
N ASN A 76 1.15 2.97 2.15
CA ASN A 76 -0.01 3.26 1.30
C ASN A 76 0.30 4.31 0.23
N TRP A 77 1.03 5.37 0.62
CA TRP A 77 1.48 6.43 -0.28
C TRP A 77 2.33 5.82 -1.41
N MET A 78 3.36 5.05 -1.05
CA MET A 78 4.25 4.37 -1.99
C MET A 78 3.53 3.34 -2.87
N ALA A 79 2.51 2.64 -2.37
CA ALA A 79 1.81 1.60 -3.13
C ALA A 79 1.23 2.06 -4.48
N SER A 80 0.97 3.36 -4.62
CA SER A 80 0.48 3.95 -5.87
C SER A 80 1.57 4.30 -6.89
N SER A 81 2.85 4.22 -6.51
CA SER A 81 4.01 4.47 -7.37
C SER A 81 4.11 3.43 -8.49
N ALA A 82 4.64 3.80 -9.66
CA ALA A 82 4.88 2.85 -10.73
C ALA A 82 5.73 1.64 -10.30
N PRO A 83 6.82 1.83 -9.53
CA PRO A 83 7.67 0.74 -9.06
C PRO A 83 6.92 -0.25 -8.17
N ASP A 84 6.21 0.25 -7.15
CA ASP A 84 5.48 -0.60 -6.21
C ASP A 84 4.32 -1.32 -6.90
N GLN A 85 3.63 -0.65 -7.84
CA GLN A 85 2.59 -1.29 -8.63
C GLN A 85 3.14 -2.41 -9.52
N PHE A 86 4.26 -2.18 -10.21
CA PHE A 86 4.90 -3.19 -11.04
C PHE A 86 5.31 -4.41 -10.20
N MET A 87 6.02 -4.17 -9.09
CA MET A 87 6.49 -5.24 -8.19
C MET A 87 5.33 -6.03 -7.58
N THR A 88 4.24 -5.35 -7.23
CA THR A 88 3.04 -6.01 -6.72
C THR A 88 2.40 -6.91 -7.77
N GLN A 89 2.25 -6.41 -9.01
CA GLN A 89 1.72 -7.20 -10.13
C GLN A 89 2.63 -8.38 -10.50
N HIS A 90 3.95 -8.19 -10.42
CA HIS A 90 4.96 -9.21 -10.64
C HIS A 90 4.83 -10.36 -9.64
N ARG A 91 4.76 -10.06 -8.33
CA ARG A 91 4.56 -11.07 -7.28
C ARG A 91 3.26 -11.85 -7.46
N GLU A 92 2.16 -11.16 -7.80
CA GLU A 92 0.89 -11.84 -8.09
C GLU A 92 0.99 -12.78 -9.30
N GLU A 93 1.72 -12.37 -10.33
CA GLU A 93 1.89 -13.18 -11.53
C GLU A 93 2.78 -14.41 -11.27
N ILE A 94 3.82 -14.29 -10.43
CA ILE A 94 4.60 -15.45 -9.95
C ILE A 94 3.66 -16.48 -9.32
N VAL A 95 2.83 -16.05 -8.37
CA VAL A 95 1.89 -16.95 -7.67
C VAL A 95 0.94 -17.64 -8.66
N ARG A 96 0.44 -16.92 -9.69
CA ARG A 96 -0.41 -17.50 -10.73
C ARG A 96 0.32 -18.55 -11.58
N ILE A 97 1.56 -18.27 -11.97
CA ILE A 97 2.39 -19.17 -12.78
C ILE A 97 2.69 -20.46 -12.01
N GLU A 98 3.05 -20.34 -10.74
CA GLU A 98 3.29 -21.47 -9.84
C GLU A 98 2.04 -22.33 -9.66
N GLN A 99 0.88 -21.71 -9.40
CA GLN A 99 -0.40 -22.42 -9.25
C GLN A 99 -0.79 -23.24 -10.50
N LYS A 100 -0.42 -22.76 -11.68
CA LYS A 100 -0.70 -23.45 -12.95
C LYS A 100 0.39 -24.43 -13.37
N ASN A 101 1.49 -24.53 -12.62
CA ASN A 101 2.67 -25.31 -12.98
C ASN A 101 3.24 -24.99 -14.38
N GLU A 102 3.11 -23.74 -14.83
CA GLU A 102 3.52 -23.32 -16.19
C GLU A 102 5.06 -23.28 -16.36
N CYS A 103 5.84 -23.45 -15.29
CA CYS A 103 7.30 -23.47 -15.33
C CYS A 103 7.92 -24.83 -15.69
N ALA A 104 7.13 -25.89 -15.82
CA ALA A 104 7.65 -27.21 -16.17
C ALA A 104 8.14 -27.23 -17.64
N GLY A 105 9.45 -27.09 -17.85
CA GLY A 105 10.11 -27.36 -19.13
C GLY A 105 10.61 -26.13 -19.91
N VAL A 106 10.31 -24.92 -19.46
CA VAL A 106 10.93 -23.70 -20.00
C VAL A 106 12.09 -23.37 -19.08
N GLY A 107 13.34 -23.39 -19.56
CA GLY A 107 14.54 -23.10 -18.76
C GLY A 107 14.63 -21.67 -18.17
N ARG A 108 13.49 -20.97 -18.04
CA ARG A 108 13.30 -19.68 -17.41
C ARG A 108 12.46 -19.86 -16.14
N GLY A 109 12.93 -19.33 -15.01
CA GLY A 109 12.19 -19.37 -13.75
C GLY A 109 10.88 -18.56 -13.78
N PRO A 110 9.96 -18.79 -12.83
CA PRO A 110 8.68 -18.07 -12.73
C PRO A 110 8.82 -16.55 -12.74
N GLY A 111 9.90 -16.03 -12.15
CA GLY A 111 10.17 -14.59 -12.06
C GLY A 111 10.33 -13.91 -13.43
N HIS A 112 11.00 -14.56 -14.39
CA HIS A 112 11.17 -13.99 -15.74
C HIS A 112 9.85 -14.01 -16.52
N LEU A 113 9.10 -15.10 -16.43
CA LEU A 113 7.79 -15.20 -17.09
C LEU A 113 6.78 -14.19 -16.52
N ALA A 114 6.82 -13.97 -15.20
CA ALA A 114 6.02 -12.95 -14.54
C ALA A 114 6.37 -11.54 -15.01
N ASP A 115 7.67 -11.24 -15.10
CA ASP A 115 8.20 -9.96 -15.59
C ASP A 115 7.75 -9.69 -17.03
N ASP A 116 7.96 -10.66 -17.94
CA ASP A 116 7.56 -10.57 -19.34
C ASP A 116 6.05 -10.31 -19.49
N ARG A 117 5.21 -11.02 -18.72
CA ARG A 117 3.75 -10.85 -18.77
C ARG A 117 3.27 -9.51 -18.22
N VAL A 118 3.86 -9.04 -17.12
CA VAL A 118 3.52 -7.72 -16.56
C VAL A 118 3.94 -6.64 -17.56
N LYS A 119 5.15 -6.71 -18.12
CA LYS A 119 5.63 -5.80 -19.16
C LYS A 119 4.72 -5.80 -20.37
N GLU A 120 4.35 -6.98 -20.90
CA GLU A 120 3.43 -7.09 -22.03
C GLU A 120 2.09 -6.39 -21.74
N ARG A 121 1.53 -6.58 -20.53
CA ARG A 121 0.31 -5.89 -20.11
C ARG A 121 0.48 -4.37 -20.02
N TRP A 122 1.63 -3.88 -19.58
CA TRP A 122 1.90 -2.45 -19.50
C TRP A 122 2.15 -1.84 -20.88
N VAL A 123 2.77 -2.59 -21.81
CA VAL A 123 2.92 -2.19 -23.21
C VAL A 123 1.56 -2.08 -23.88
N LYS A 124 0.67 -3.07 -23.70
CA LYS A 124 -0.71 -3.01 -24.22
C LYS A 124 -1.51 -1.82 -23.69
N GLN A 125 -1.22 -1.37 -22.47
CA GLN A 125 -1.83 -0.18 -21.87
C GLN A 125 -1.22 1.14 -22.35
N GLY A 126 -0.10 1.09 -23.09
CA GLY A 126 0.67 2.28 -23.44
C GLY A 126 1.39 2.92 -22.24
N ILE A 127 1.53 2.19 -21.13
CA ILE A 127 2.27 2.63 -19.93
C ILE A 127 3.76 2.37 -20.14
N TRP A 128 4.11 1.20 -20.68
CA TRP A 128 5.50 0.81 -20.94
C TRP A 128 5.87 1.11 -22.40
N ASP A 129 6.91 1.92 -22.59
CA ASP A 129 7.55 2.21 -23.88
C ASP A 129 9.05 1.89 -23.73
N PHE A 130 9.74 1.58 -24.83
CA PHE A 130 11.19 1.42 -24.85
C PHE A 130 11.91 2.65 -24.29
N LYS A 131 11.35 3.85 -24.53
CA LYS A 131 11.82 5.09 -23.91
C LYS A 131 11.62 5.13 -22.39
N TRP A 132 10.56 4.54 -21.87
CA TRP A 132 10.36 4.43 -20.43
C TRP A 132 11.46 3.55 -19.81
N TYR A 133 11.89 2.51 -20.51
CA TYR A 133 13.04 1.71 -20.10
C TYR A 133 14.36 2.49 -20.22
N GLU A 134 14.65 3.15 -21.35
CA GLU A 134 15.89 3.91 -21.58
C GLU A 134 16.04 5.16 -20.70
N SER A 135 14.99 5.98 -20.56
CA SER A 135 15.00 7.17 -19.71
C SER A 135 15.16 6.83 -18.23
N ASN A 136 14.76 5.63 -17.85
CA ASN A 136 15.12 5.07 -16.56
C ASN A 136 16.57 4.56 -16.62
N LEU A 137 16.95 3.71 -17.58
CA LEU A 137 18.26 3.07 -17.69
C LEU A 137 19.46 4.04 -17.64
N GLU A 138 19.39 5.19 -18.33
CA GLU A 138 20.45 6.22 -18.29
C GLU A 138 20.66 6.80 -16.88
N ARG A 139 19.61 6.78 -16.04
CA ARG A 139 19.68 7.19 -14.63
C ARG A 139 20.30 6.09 -13.74
N TRP A 140 20.29 4.83 -14.19
CA TRP A 140 20.59 3.67 -13.35
C TRP A 140 22.00 3.11 -13.46
N GLY A 141 22.77 3.46 -14.50
CA GLY A 141 24.13 2.96 -14.71
C GLY A 141 24.19 1.44 -14.97
N ASP A 142 25.15 1.01 -15.77
CA ASP A 142 25.24 -0.37 -16.31
C ASP A 142 25.49 -1.48 -15.26
N GLU A 143 25.66 -1.15 -13.97
CA GLU A 143 26.29 -2.06 -13.00
C GLU A 143 25.35 -2.77 -12.00
N VAL A 144 24.02 -2.58 -12.07
CA VAL A 144 23.09 -3.25 -11.13
C VAL A 144 21.87 -3.84 -11.85
N LEU A 145 22.05 -5.05 -12.37
CA LEU A 145 21.02 -5.82 -13.09
C LEU A 145 19.86 -6.37 -12.22
N ASP A 146 19.82 -6.10 -10.91
CA ASP A 146 18.85 -6.74 -9.99
C ASP A 146 18.01 -5.78 -9.12
N THR A 147 18.13 -4.45 -9.26
CA THR A 147 17.25 -3.51 -8.52
C THR A 147 16.83 -2.28 -9.35
N PRO A 148 16.06 -2.42 -10.45
CA PRO A 148 15.98 -1.38 -11.48
C PRO A 148 14.66 -0.59 -11.50
N LEU A 149 13.97 -0.42 -10.37
CA LEU A 149 12.65 0.21 -10.40
C LEU A 149 12.44 1.38 -9.43
N LEU A 150 13.29 1.64 -8.42
CA LEU A 150 12.90 2.54 -7.31
C LEU A 150 12.56 4.01 -7.69
N ASP A 151 13.11 4.56 -8.78
CA ASP A 151 12.88 5.95 -9.21
C ASP A 151 12.08 6.05 -10.52
N ALA A 152 11.46 4.95 -10.96
CA ALA A 152 10.63 5.00 -12.15
C ALA A 152 9.37 5.83 -11.87
N VAL A 153 9.14 6.87 -12.68
CA VAL A 153 7.98 7.77 -12.56
C VAL A 153 6.89 7.41 -13.55
N TRP A 154 5.65 7.78 -13.26
CA TRP A 154 4.59 7.64 -14.25
C TRP A 154 4.84 8.56 -15.45
N LEU A 155 4.37 8.18 -16.64
CA LEU A 155 4.57 8.96 -17.85
C LEU A 155 4.00 10.40 -17.73
N HIS A 156 2.91 10.58 -16.98
CA HIS A 156 2.36 11.91 -16.71
C HIS A 156 3.16 12.75 -15.71
N GLU A 157 4.04 12.13 -14.92
CA GLU A 157 4.91 12.80 -13.93
C GLU A 157 6.23 13.23 -14.54
N ALA A 158 6.67 12.54 -15.60
CA ALA A 158 7.85 12.96 -16.35
C ALA A 158 7.68 14.43 -16.78
N PRO A 159 8.71 15.28 -16.63
CA PRO A 159 8.65 16.65 -17.12
C PRO A 159 8.16 16.68 -18.56
N PRO A 160 7.42 17.72 -18.98
CA PRO A 160 7.19 17.90 -20.41
C PRO A 160 8.57 17.87 -21.07
N GLU A 161 8.77 16.95 -22.01
CA GLU A 161 9.98 16.98 -22.84
C GLU A 161 10.03 18.42 -23.36
N ALA A 162 11.11 19.13 -23.04
CA ALA A 162 11.35 20.44 -23.62
C ALA A 162 11.36 20.18 -25.11
N ASP A 163 10.23 20.45 -25.77
CA ASP A 163 10.16 20.46 -27.22
C ASP A 163 11.16 21.55 -27.60
N ASN A 164 12.40 21.15 -27.89
CA ASN A 164 13.50 22.02 -28.33
C ASN A 164 13.17 22.76 -29.65
N SER A 165 11.91 22.69 -30.10
CA SER A 165 11.33 23.35 -31.25
C SER A 165 10.47 24.58 -30.92
N ASP A 166 10.08 24.79 -29.65
CA ASP A 166 9.02 25.77 -29.33
C ASP A 166 9.32 26.77 -28.19
N ASN A 167 10.40 26.61 -27.43
CA ASN A 167 10.81 27.61 -26.41
C ASN A 167 11.63 28.77 -27.00
N GLU A 168 11.08 29.51 -27.98
CA GLU A 168 11.64 30.80 -28.42
C GLU A 168 10.60 31.95 -28.39
N GLU A 169 9.36 31.70 -27.98
CA GLU A 169 8.30 32.72 -27.94
C GLU A 169 7.79 32.90 -26.50
N GLU A 170 8.64 33.38 -25.60
CA GLU A 170 8.28 34.12 -24.36
C GLU A 170 9.53 34.39 -23.49
N GLU A 171 10.55 35.07 -24.03
CA GLU A 171 11.44 35.90 -23.19
C GLU A 171 11.10 37.37 -23.44
N GLU A 172 9.91 37.79 -22.99
CA GLU A 172 9.66 39.20 -22.72
C GLU A 172 10.32 39.56 -21.39
N GLY A 173 11.59 39.97 -21.39
CA GLY A 173 12.15 40.53 -20.16
C GLY A 173 13.64 40.83 -20.04
N LEU A 174 14.52 40.37 -20.94
CA LEU A 174 15.96 40.65 -20.79
C LEU A 174 16.53 41.48 -21.95
N PRO A 175 16.93 42.74 -21.70
CA PRO A 175 17.70 43.50 -22.65
C PRO A 175 19.16 43.04 -22.59
N LEU A 176 19.82 43.07 -23.75
CA LEU A 176 21.25 42.81 -23.98
C LEU A 176 21.68 41.33 -24.06
N SER A 177 21.58 40.76 -25.26
CA SER A 177 22.79 40.51 -26.06
C SER A 177 22.45 40.25 -27.52
N VAL A 178 23.09 41.06 -28.36
CA VAL A 178 23.08 41.04 -29.82
C VAL A 178 23.96 39.87 -30.29
N ILE A 179 23.38 38.82 -30.89
CA ILE A 179 24.07 37.99 -31.89
C ILE A 179 23.05 37.64 -32.98
N PHE A 180 23.32 38.12 -34.20
CA PHE A 180 22.50 37.95 -35.40
C PHE A 180 22.38 36.48 -35.80
N GLY A 181 21.38 35.78 -35.29
CA GLY A 181 20.88 34.53 -35.87
C GLY A 181 19.85 34.80 -36.98
N PRO A 182 19.79 33.99 -38.05
CA PRO A 182 18.73 34.12 -39.04
C PRO A 182 17.37 33.91 -38.35
N LYS A 183 16.48 34.91 -38.47
CA LYS A 183 15.09 34.78 -38.00
C LYS A 183 14.48 33.57 -38.69
N LYS A 184 14.02 32.59 -37.91
CA LYS A 184 13.25 31.47 -38.45
C LYS A 184 12.02 32.05 -39.18
N PRO A 185 11.68 31.51 -40.36
CA PRO A 185 10.46 31.94 -41.06
C PRO A 185 9.23 31.68 -40.18
N PRO A 186 8.17 32.50 -40.29
CA PRO A 186 6.93 32.28 -39.56
C PRO A 186 6.38 30.89 -39.89
N LYS A 187 6.02 30.13 -38.84
CA LYS A 187 5.41 28.80 -38.99
C LYS A 187 4.13 28.92 -39.80
N THR A 188 3.94 28.00 -40.73
CA THR A 188 2.70 27.87 -41.49
C THR A 188 1.55 27.42 -40.59
N GLU A 189 0.31 27.73 -40.95
CA GLU A 189 -0.88 27.28 -40.20
C GLU A 189 -0.92 25.75 -40.06
N GLU A 190 -0.44 25.03 -41.08
CA GLU A 190 -0.31 23.58 -41.07
C GLU A 190 0.67 23.08 -39.99
N GLU A 191 1.85 23.72 -39.87
CA GLU A 191 2.84 23.37 -38.85
C GLU A 191 2.34 23.66 -37.44
N VAL A 192 1.56 24.74 -37.26
CA VAL A 192 0.89 25.06 -35.99
C VAL A 192 -0.13 23.97 -35.65
N ARG A 193 -0.97 23.57 -36.61
CA ARG A 193 -1.97 22.50 -36.43
C ARG A 193 -1.32 21.16 -36.08
N GLN A 194 -0.29 20.74 -36.83
CA GLN A 194 0.45 19.51 -36.56
C GLN A 194 1.15 19.54 -35.19
N SER A 195 1.67 20.69 -34.78
CA SER A 195 2.30 20.84 -33.46
C SER A 195 1.25 20.77 -32.33
N ALA A 196 0.07 21.37 -32.51
CA ALA A 196 -1.04 21.24 -31.57
C ALA A 196 -1.52 19.77 -31.47
N GLU A 197 -1.65 19.07 -32.58
CA GLU A 197 -2.03 17.66 -32.62
C GLU A 197 -1.00 16.76 -31.90
N ARG A 198 0.30 16.97 -32.16
CA ARG A 198 1.38 16.25 -31.45
C ARG A 198 1.32 16.49 -29.94
N ARG A 199 1.05 17.72 -29.50
CA ARG A 199 0.87 18.03 -28.07
C ARG A 199 -0.36 17.35 -27.48
N ALA A 200 -1.48 17.34 -28.20
CA ALA A 200 -2.70 16.67 -27.77
C ALA A 200 -2.49 15.16 -27.63
N GLU A 201 -1.81 14.52 -28.59
CA GLU A 201 -1.48 13.10 -28.53
C GLU A 201 -0.57 12.76 -27.35
N ARG A 202 0.46 13.58 -27.09
CA ARG A 202 1.32 13.41 -25.91
C ARG A 202 0.53 13.52 -24.59
N ARG A 203 -0.43 14.45 -24.50
CA ARG A 203 -1.31 14.56 -23.33
C ARG A 203 -2.16 13.30 -23.15
N ARG A 204 -2.79 12.80 -24.23
CA ARG A 204 -3.55 11.54 -24.20
C ARG A 204 -2.69 10.38 -23.72
N ARG A 205 -1.47 10.23 -24.26
CA ARG A 205 -0.53 9.17 -23.83
C ARG A 205 -0.15 9.31 -22.36
N ARG A 206 0.07 10.53 -21.84
CA ARG A 206 0.35 10.74 -20.42
C ARG A 206 -0.85 10.36 -19.55
N GLU A 207 -2.06 10.75 -19.95
CA GLU A 207 -3.29 10.49 -19.19
C GLU A 207 -3.56 9.00 -18.97
N VAL A 208 -3.09 8.09 -19.84
CA VAL A 208 -3.29 6.63 -19.67
C VAL A 208 -2.67 6.09 -18.37
N THR A 209 -1.69 6.81 -17.80
CA THR A 209 -1.02 6.45 -16.54
C THR A 209 -1.69 7.02 -15.29
N ARG A 210 -2.80 7.75 -15.44
CA ARG A 210 -3.58 8.30 -14.33
C ARG A 210 -4.46 7.20 -13.70
N PRO A 211 -4.84 7.31 -12.42
CA PRO A 211 -5.58 6.27 -11.71
C PRO A 211 -6.87 5.84 -12.42
N ILE A 212 -7.71 6.78 -12.87
CA ILE A 212 -8.98 6.44 -13.52
C ILE A 212 -8.82 5.69 -14.84
N HIS A 213 -7.81 6.03 -15.64
CA HIS A 213 -7.55 5.36 -16.90
C HIS A 213 -7.02 3.94 -16.67
N GLN A 214 -6.10 3.79 -15.71
CA GLN A 214 -5.56 2.48 -15.35
C GLN A 214 -6.65 1.57 -14.74
N PHE A 215 -7.51 2.12 -13.89
CA PHE A 215 -8.63 1.39 -13.30
C PHE A 215 -9.61 0.92 -14.36
N ASN A 216 -10.07 1.82 -15.24
CA ASN A 216 -11.00 1.48 -16.32
C ASN A 216 -10.43 0.41 -17.26
N TYR A 217 -9.14 0.48 -17.58
CA TYR A 217 -8.48 -0.56 -18.36
C TYR A 217 -8.53 -1.92 -17.64
N GLN A 218 -8.17 -1.96 -16.35
CA GLN A 218 -8.20 -3.21 -15.58
C GLN A 218 -9.62 -3.78 -15.46
N VAL A 219 -10.65 -2.93 -15.29
CA VAL A 219 -12.05 -3.35 -15.30
C VAL A 219 -12.44 -3.95 -16.65
N SER A 220 -12.03 -3.33 -17.77
CA SER A 220 -12.30 -3.87 -19.10
C SER A 220 -11.65 -5.25 -19.30
N GLN A 221 -10.41 -5.44 -18.84
CA GLN A 221 -9.71 -6.72 -18.92
C GLN A 221 -10.39 -7.80 -18.05
N GLU A 222 -10.78 -7.46 -16.82
CA GLU A 222 -11.46 -8.43 -15.95
C GLU A 222 -12.85 -8.77 -16.50
N ARG A 223 -13.55 -7.80 -17.10
CA ARG A 223 -14.83 -8.04 -17.79
C ARG A 223 -14.67 -9.02 -18.95
N GLU A 224 -13.65 -8.83 -19.79
CA GLU A 224 -13.35 -9.73 -20.91
C GLU A 224 -13.05 -11.15 -20.42
N ARG A 225 -12.24 -11.28 -19.37
CA ARG A 225 -11.95 -12.56 -18.72
C ARG A 225 -13.21 -13.25 -18.21
N LEU A 226 -14.10 -12.53 -17.52
CA LEU A 226 -15.35 -13.10 -17.00
C LEU A 226 -16.29 -13.53 -18.13
N VAL A 227 -16.37 -12.76 -19.22
CA VAL A 227 -17.14 -13.15 -20.41
C VAL A 227 -16.61 -14.46 -20.98
N GLU A 228 -15.29 -14.61 -21.10
CA GLU A 228 -14.68 -15.82 -21.63
C GLU A 228 -14.87 -17.02 -20.68
N GLU A 229 -14.81 -16.80 -19.37
CA GLU A 229 -15.11 -17.82 -18.36
C GLU A 229 -16.56 -18.31 -18.43
N VAL A 230 -17.52 -17.38 -18.63
CA VAL A 230 -18.93 -17.73 -18.84
C VAL A 230 -19.10 -18.52 -20.14
N ARG A 231 -18.46 -18.10 -21.24
CA ARG A 231 -18.50 -18.82 -22.53
C ARG A 231 -17.93 -20.24 -22.41
N ALA A 232 -16.81 -20.40 -21.72
CA ALA A 232 -16.17 -21.70 -21.53
C ALA A 232 -17.03 -22.69 -20.70
N ARG A 233 -17.89 -22.16 -19.81
CA ARG A 233 -18.84 -22.96 -19.01
C ARG A 233 -20.13 -23.29 -19.76
N GLN A 234 -20.53 -22.48 -20.73
CA GLN A 234 -21.71 -22.73 -21.54
C GLN A 234 -21.41 -23.80 -22.59
N ALA A 235 -22.14 -24.92 -22.54
CA ALA A 235 -22.03 -25.95 -23.57
C ALA A 235 -22.52 -25.42 -24.93
N PRO A 236 -22.05 -25.98 -26.06
CA PRO A 236 -22.37 -25.46 -27.39
C PRO A 236 -23.87 -25.51 -27.78
N ASP A 237 -24.68 -26.31 -27.09
CA ASP A 237 -26.02 -26.69 -27.54
C ASP A 237 -27.18 -25.93 -26.85
N ASP A 238 -26.87 -25.06 -25.87
CA ASP A 238 -27.91 -24.37 -25.10
C ASP A 238 -28.23 -22.98 -25.69
N SER A 239 -29.09 -23.00 -26.72
CA SER A 239 -29.54 -21.82 -27.48
C SER A 239 -30.21 -20.71 -26.64
N PHE A 240 -30.49 -20.96 -25.36
CA PHE A 240 -31.16 -20.04 -24.44
C PHE A 240 -30.21 -19.16 -23.60
N ALA A 241 -28.89 -19.39 -23.61
CA ALA A 241 -27.95 -18.74 -22.67
C ALA A 241 -27.13 -17.56 -23.25
N ARG A 242 -27.56 -16.94 -24.36
CA ARG A 242 -26.86 -15.80 -25.00
C ARG A 242 -26.92 -14.47 -24.24
N CYS A 243 -27.67 -14.39 -23.14
CA CYS A 243 -27.63 -13.21 -22.28
C CYS A 243 -26.41 -13.33 -21.37
N CYS A 244 -25.37 -12.52 -21.62
CA CYS A 244 -24.38 -12.21 -20.60
C CYS A 244 -25.15 -11.90 -19.30
N PRO A 245 -24.83 -12.56 -18.17
CA PRO A 245 -25.40 -12.20 -16.88
C PRO A 245 -25.39 -10.68 -16.74
N PRO A 246 -26.51 -10.04 -16.37
CA PRO A 246 -26.64 -8.58 -16.33
C PRO A 246 -25.64 -7.90 -15.38
N ASP A 247 -24.85 -8.68 -14.63
CA ASP A 247 -23.96 -8.23 -13.58
C ASP A 247 -22.44 -8.39 -13.87
N ILE A 248 -22.02 -8.84 -15.07
CA ILE A 248 -20.57 -9.05 -15.35
C ILE A 248 -19.77 -7.74 -15.15
N SER A 249 -20.29 -6.60 -15.60
CA SER A 249 -19.60 -5.32 -15.47
C SER A 249 -19.42 -4.91 -14.00
N THR A 250 -20.45 -5.10 -13.17
CA THR A 250 -20.39 -4.83 -11.73
C THR A 250 -19.40 -5.76 -11.05
N GLN A 251 -19.41 -7.05 -11.41
CA GLN A 251 -18.50 -8.05 -10.86
C GLN A 251 -17.04 -7.71 -11.21
N ALA A 252 -16.76 -7.37 -12.48
CA ALA A 252 -15.44 -6.93 -12.92
C ALA A 252 -14.97 -5.69 -12.15
N TYR A 253 -15.86 -4.70 -11.99
CA TYR A 253 -15.58 -3.50 -11.21
C TYR A 253 -15.23 -3.83 -9.76
N ASN A 254 -16.04 -4.66 -9.08
CA ASN A 254 -15.83 -5.03 -7.68
C ASN A 254 -14.52 -5.80 -7.50
N ILE A 255 -14.22 -6.77 -8.38
CA ILE A 255 -12.96 -7.52 -8.33
C ILE A 255 -11.75 -6.59 -8.45
N VAL A 256 -11.79 -5.63 -9.38
CA VAL A 256 -10.68 -4.68 -9.56
C VAL A 256 -10.58 -3.71 -8.39
N LYS A 257 -11.72 -3.21 -7.88
CA LYS A 257 -11.74 -2.36 -6.69
C LYS A 257 -11.18 -3.06 -5.47
N ASP A 258 -11.64 -4.28 -5.18
CA ASP A 258 -11.16 -5.09 -4.06
C ASP A 258 -9.66 -5.36 -4.18
N ARG A 259 -9.18 -5.62 -5.41
CA ARG A 259 -7.75 -5.74 -5.69
C ARG A 259 -6.99 -4.45 -5.37
N TRP A 260 -7.50 -3.28 -5.76
CA TRP A 260 -6.87 -1.99 -5.46
C TRP A 260 -6.88 -1.67 -3.96
N ILE A 261 -7.96 -2.00 -3.24
CA ILE A 261 -8.05 -1.90 -1.78
C ILE A 261 -7.00 -2.80 -1.13
N SER A 262 -6.91 -4.06 -1.57
CA SER A 262 -5.94 -5.05 -1.06
C SER A 262 -4.49 -4.59 -1.26
N ARG A 263 -4.22 -3.91 -2.37
CA ARG A 263 -2.91 -3.33 -2.69
C ARG A 263 -2.66 -1.98 -2.03
N ARG A 264 -3.61 -1.44 -1.25
CA ARG A 264 -3.52 -0.12 -0.61
C ARG A 264 -3.38 1.05 -1.60
N ILE A 265 -3.86 0.84 -2.83
CA ILE A 265 -3.89 1.85 -3.91
C ILE A 265 -5.18 2.67 -3.83
N TRP A 266 -6.29 2.03 -3.45
CA TRP A 266 -7.59 2.69 -3.35
C TRP A 266 -7.61 3.69 -2.20
N VAL A 267 -8.07 4.92 -2.48
CA VAL A 267 -8.27 5.97 -1.48
C VAL A 267 -9.76 6.12 -1.21
N ASP A 268 -10.18 5.99 0.06
CA ASP A 268 -11.61 6.02 0.43
C ASP A 268 -12.32 7.31 -0.01
N LYS A 269 -11.59 8.43 -0.03
CA LYS A 269 -12.07 9.75 -0.49
C LYS A 269 -12.50 9.78 -1.96
N TRP A 270 -12.11 8.80 -2.78
CA TRP A 270 -12.53 8.69 -4.18
C TRP A 270 -14.00 8.23 -4.35
N GLY A 271 -14.57 7.52 -3.37
CA GLY A 271 -15.96 7.07 -3.41
C GLY A 271 -16.21 5.91 -4.40
N VAL A 272 -16.84 6.19 -5.55
CA VAL A 272 -17.24 5.16 -6.54
C VAL A 272 -16.19 5.00 -7.65
N LEU A 273 -15.52 6.05 -8.08
CA LEU A 273 -14.49 5.96 -9.11
C LEU A 273 -13.21 6.61 -8.60
N PRO A 274 -12.04 6.07 -8.96
CA PRO A 274 -10.79 6.69 -8.58
C PRO A 274 -10.68 8.10 -9.20
N GLY A 275 -9.95 8.98 -8.52
CA GLY A 275 -9.67 10.33 -9.02
C GLY A 275 -8.63 10.35 -10.16
N MET A 276 -8.19 11.57 -10.50
CA MET A 276 -7.14 11.80 -11.50
C MET A 276 -5.72 11.81 -10.92
N THR A 277 -5.57 11.83 -9.61
CA THR A 277 -4.28 12.05 -8.94
C THR A 277 -3.96 10.84 -8.08
N TRP A 278 -2.76 10.29 -8.23
CA TRP A 278 -2.27 9.23 -7.36
C TRP A 278 -2.05 9.72 -5.93
N LEU A 279 -2.04 8.79 -4.97
CA LEU A 279 -1.77 9.14 -3.58
C LEU A 279 -0.33 9.66 -3.40
N HIS A 280 0.65 9.09 -4.12
CA HIS A 280 2.04 9.55 -4.08
C HIS A 280 2.31 10.92 -4.72
N GLU A 281 1.42 11.39 -5.61
CA GLU A 281 1.52 12.74 -6.17
C GLU A 281 1.27 13.84 -5.12
N ARG A 282 0.62 13.50 -3.99
CA ARG A 282 0.42 14.41 -2.86
C ARG A 282 1.66 14.44 -1.98
N LYS A 283 2.01 15.61 -1.44
CA LYS A 283 3.13 15.72 -0.49
C LYS A 283 2.86 14.90 0.76
N PHE A 284 3.78 14.00 1.07
CA PHE A 284 3.63 13.07 2.19
C PHE A 284 3.46 13.77 3.54
N ASP A 285 4.16 14.88 3.79
CA ASP A 285 4.06 15.60 5.06
C ASP A 285 2.68 16.26 5.27
N GLU A 286 2.09 16.80 4.20
CA GLU A 286 0.73 17.36 4.25
C GLU A 286 -0.30 16.27 4.50
N LEU A 287 -0.15 15.12 3.83
CA LEU A 287 -0.96 13.92 4.06
C LEU A 287 -0.84 13.39 5.49
N ALA A 288 0.39 13.29 6.01
CA ALA A 288 0.64 12.80 7.36
C ALA A 288 0.02 13.73 8.41
N LEU A 289 0.09 15.05 8.19
CA LEU A 289 -0.55 16.02 9.07
C LEU A 289 -2.08 15.92 9.02
N GLU A 290 -2.68 15.74 7.84
CA GLU A 290 -4.13 15.58 7.67
C GLU A 290 -4.66 14.31 8.35
N GLU A 291 -4.00 13.17 8.14
CA GLU A 291 -4.50 11.85 8.59
C GLU A 291 -4.10 11.49 10.04
N LEU A 292 -2.94 11.97 10.51
CA LEU A 292 -2.39 11.60 11.83
C LEU A 292 -2.36 12.77 12.81
N GLY A 293 -2.54 14.00 12.34
CA GLY A 293 -2.36 15.21 13.16
C GLY A 293 -0.88 15.49 13.49
N PRO A 294 -0.62 16.46 14.37
CA PRO A 294 0.74 16.80 14.77
C PRO A 294 1.39 15.67 15.57
N ARG A 295 2.71 15.51 15.40
CA ARG A 295 3.50 14.52 16.13
C ARG A 295 3.34 14.74 17.65
N PRO A 296 3.02 13.68 18.44
CA PRO A 296 2.93 13.81 19.88
C PRO A 296 4.31 14.13 20.50
N PRO A 297 4.36 14.90 21.60
CA PRO A 297 5.61 15.21 22.27
C PRO A 297 6.25 13.92 22.81
N PRO A 298 7.60 13.86 22.87
CA PRO A 298 8.26 12.75 23.55
C PRO A 298 7.82 12.72 25.01
N ARG A 299 7.52 11.52 25.53
CA ARG A 299 7.15 11.35 26.94
C ARG A 299 8.26 11.97 27.79
N ALA A 300 7.90 12.96 28.61
CA ALA A 300 8.84 13.59 29.53
C ALA A 300 9.51 12.49 30.36
N ALA A 301 10.85 12.44 30.34
CA ALA A 301 11.57 11.53 31.20
C ALA A 301 11.08 11.77 32.63
N PRO A 302 10.77 10.72 33.42
CA PRO A 302 10.36 10.91 34.79
C PRO A 302 11.42 11.78 35.44
N ALA A 303 10.98 12.94 35.98
CA ALA A 303 11.87 13.87 36.64
C ALA A 303 12.70 13.04 37.60
N ARG A 304 14.02 12.97 37.36
CA ARG A 304 14.94 12.33 38.29
C ARG A 304 14.68 13.05 39.60
N GLN A 305 13.97 12.40 40.53
CA GLN A 305 13.95 12.85 41.91
C GLN A 305 15.43 12.89 42.27
N ARG A 306 15.99 14.10 42.33
CA ARG A 306 17.28 14.32 42.97
C ARG A 306 17.02 13.91 44.39
N VAL A 307 17.32 12.64 44.69
CA VAL A 307 17.47 12.18 46.06
C VAL A 307 18.64 13.00 46.56
N PHE A 308 18.32 14.13 47.19
CA PHE A 308 19.28 14.87 47.98
C PHE A 308 19.63 13.91 49.12
N HIS A 309 20.72 13.17 48.95
CA HIS A 309 21.39 12.52 50.06
C HIS A 309 21.84 13.66 50.97
N PHE A 310 21.03 13.91 52.00
CA PHE A 310 21.39 14.78 53.11
C PHE A 310 22.48 14.04 53.89
N ASP A 311 23.73 14.33 53.56
CA ASP A 311 24.88 13.84 54.29
C ASP A 311 24.88 14.50 55.67
N SER A 312 24.36 13.78 56.66
CA SER A 312 24.20 14.25 58.04
C SER A 312 25.51 14.21 58.83
N SER A 313 26.66 14.10 58.15
CA SER A 313 28.00 13.98 58.75
C SER A 313 28.69 15.34 58.86
N ARG A 314 28.02 16.35 59.39
CA ARG A 314 28.69 17.55 59.93
C ARG A 314 28.22 17.77 61.36
N GLY A 315 28.92 17.09 62.27
CA GLY A 315 28.95 17.46 63.66
C GLY A 315 29.52 18.88 63.81
N PHE A 316 28.81 19.68 64.59
CA PHE A 316 29.26 20.92 65.20
C PHE A 316 28.71 20.91 66.63
N PRO A 317 29.38 21.57 67.59
CA PRO A 317 30.82 21.70 67.84
C PRO A 317 31.30 20.82 68.99
#